data_AF-A0A2E7FMD5-F1
#
_entry.id   AF-A0A2E7FMD5-F1
#
_cell.length_a   1.000
_cell.length_b   1.000
_cell.length_c   1.000
_cell.angle_alpha   90.00
_cell.angle_beta   90.00
_cell.angle_gamma   90.00
#
_symmetry.space_group_name_H-M   'P 1'
#
loop_
_entity.id
_entity.type
_entity.pdbx_description
1 polymer ?
#
loop_
_entity_poly.entity_id
_entity_poly.type
_entity_poly.pdbx_seq_one_letter_code
_entity_poly.pdbx_strand_id
1 'polypeptide(L)'
;MSNLDSGYKVTAKSTIIDAGLTFIAWFLFTIWFRPHVMSYEPVTVLFWAGFTALPAAATFWFCLQMFKVTLAHQKKLKQEKEENN
;
A
#
# COMPACT_ATOMS: atom_id res chain seq x y z
N MET A 1 -15.33 -16.35 -24.19
CA MET A 1 -14.66 -15.75 -23.02
C MET A 1 -14.72 -14.24 -23.22
N SER A 2 -15.56 -13.53 -22.45
CA SER A 2 -15.86 -12.12 -22.68
C SER A 2 -14.64 -11.24 -22.35
N ASN A 3 -14.46 -10.14 -23.08
CA ASN A 3 -13.41 -9.13 -22.84
C ASN A 3 -13.48 -8.48 -21.43
N LEU A 4 -14.45 -8.88 -20.60
CA LEU A 4 -14.76 -8.37 -19.26
C LEU A 4 -13.87 -8.96 -18.15
N ASP A 5 -13.11 -10.02 -18.41
CA ASP A 5 -12.13 -10.58 -17.45
C ASP A 5 -10.87 -9.69 -17.30
N SER A 6 -10.69 -8.70 -18.19
CA SER A 6 -9.55 -7.76 -18.16
C SER A 6 -9.57 -6.74 -17.01
N GLY A 7 -10.47 -6.89 -16.02
CA GLY A 7 -10.64 -5.99 -14.88
C GLY A 7 -9.59 -6.12 -13.76
N TYR A 8 -8.74 -7.14 -13.81
CA TYR A 8 -7.67 -7.37 -12.82
C TYR A 8 -6.32 -7.65 -13.48
N LYS A 9 -5.92 -6.84 -14.47
CA LYS A 9 -4.49 -6.77 -14.77
C LYS A 9 -3.82 -6.01 -13.62
N VAL A 10 -3.35 -6.75 -12.61
CA VAL A 10 -2.27 -6.32 -11.71
C VAL A 10 -1.09 -6.01 -12.62
N THR A 11 -1.12 -4.82 -13.19
CA THR A 11 -0.09 -4.38 -14.12
C THR A 11 1.15 -4.24 -13.27
N ALA A 12 2.24 -4.92 -13.65
CA ALA A 12 3.50 -4.88 -12.90
C ALA A 12 3.92 -3.43 -12.55
N LYS A 13 3.62 -2.48 -13.44
CA LYS A 13 3.80 -1.03 -13.22
C LYS A 13 3.06 -0.50 -11.99
N SER A 14 1.81 -0.92 -11.76
CA SER A 14 1.04 -0.49 -10.59
C SER A 14 1.60 -1.08 -9.30
N THR A 15 2.05 -2.33 -9.32
CA THR A 15 2.72 -2.96 -8.17
C THR A 15 4.03 -2.25 -7.81
N ILE A 16 4.80 -1.79 -8.80
CA ILE A 16 6.03 -1.03 -8.58
C ILE A 16 5.71 0.33 -7.94
N ILE A 17 4.67 1.03 -8.40
CA ILE A 17 4.24 2.30 -7.81
C ILE A 17 3.81 2.10 -6.35
N ASP A 18 2.99 1.09 -6.09
CA ASP A 18 2.57 0.75 -4.73
C ASP A 18 3.81 0.47 -3.85
N ALA A 19 4.87 -0.14 -4.43
CA ALA A 19 6.01 -0.64 -3.66
C ALA A 19 6.93 0.52 -3.28
N GLY A 20 7.10 1.46 -4.22
CA GLY A 20 7.71 2.75 -3.95
C GLY A 20 6.93 3.53 -2.88
N LEU A 21 5.60 3.56 -2.96
CA LEU A 21 4.77 4.27 -1.98
C LEU A 21 4.89 3.66 -0.58
N THR A 22 4.89 2.33 -0.47
CA THR A 22 5.10 1.63 0.79
C THR A 22 6.51 1.84 1.35
N PHE A 23 7.54 1.89 0.51
CA PHE A 23 8.89 2.16 0.95
C PHE A 23 9.03 3.59 1.51
N ILE A 24 8.41 4.56 0.86
CA ILE A 24 8.33 5.95 1.36
C ILE A 24 7.59 5.98 2.70
N ALA A 25 6.44 5.30 2.82
CA ALA A 25 5.69 5.20 4.06
C ALA A 25 6.52 4.56 5.18
N TRP A 26 7.24 3.48 4.90
CA TRP A 26 8.16 2.83 5.85
C TRP A 26 9.25 3.79 6.34
N PHE A 27 9.83 4.59 5.45
CA PHE A 27 10.85 5.58 5.82
C PHE A 27 10.27 6.68 6.74
N LEU A 28 9.07 7.17 6.42
CA LEU A 28 8.35 8.15 7.26
C LEU A 28 8.04 7.59 8.65
N PHE A 29 7.53 6.35 8.73
CA PHE A 29 7.27 5.69 10.01
C PHE A 29 8.56 5.49 10.80
N THR A 30 9.65 5.10 10.15
CA THR A 30 10.95 4.92 10.81
C THR A 30 11.42 6.24 11.45
N ILE A 31 11.31 7.37 10.75
CA ILE A 31 11.64 8.69 11.31
C ILE A 31 10.74 9.04 12.50
N TRP A 32 9.45 8.73 12.41
CA TRP A 32 8.47 9.03 13.45
C TRP A 32 8.68 8.20 14.73
N PHE A 33 9.20 6.98 14.61
CA PHE A 33 9.50 6.13 15.76
C PHE A 33 10.84 6.46 16.45
N ARG A 34 11.77 7.17 15.80
CA ARG A 34 13.07 7.56 16.39
C ARG A 34 12.98 8.17 17.80
N PRO A 35 12.11 9.17 18.09
CA PRO A 35 12.03 9.77 19.43
C PRO A 35 11.45 8.82 20.49
N HIS A 36 10.79 7.74 20.10
CA HIS A 36 10.18 6.78 21.03
C HIS A 36 11.15 5.70 21.50
N VAL A 37 12.31 5.54 20.83
CA VAL A 37 13.32 4.56 21.22
C VAL A 37 14.25 5.20 22.27
N MET A 38 14.11 4.76 23.51
CA MET A 38 14.96 5.18 24.64
C MET A 38 16.35 4.51 24.56
N SER A 39 17.17 4.89 23.58
CA SER A 39 18.55 4.40 23.43
C SER A 39 19.50 5.56 23.09
N TYR A 40 20.70 5.51 23.66
CA TYR A 40 21.76 6.51 23.44
C TYR A 40 22.53 6.27 22.12
N GLU A 41 22.53 5.04 21.62
CA GLU A 41 23.31 4.63 20.46
C GLU A 41 22.49 4.75 19.16
N PRO A 42 22.93 5.55 18.17
CA PRO A 42 22.15 5.86 16.96
C PRO A 42 21.87 4.63 16.08
N VAL A 43 22.76 3.63 16.10
CA VAL A 43 22.62 2.39 15.32
C VAL A 43 21.47 1.55 15.86
N THR A 44 21.38 1.43 17.19
CA THR A 44 20.32 0.70 17.88
C THR A 44 18.97 1.37 17.67
N VAL A 45 18.92 2.70 17.75
CA VAL A 45 17.69 3.47 17.48
C VAL A 45 17.14 3.20 16.09
N LEU A 46 18.00 3.23 15.06
CA LEU A 46 17.56 3.01 13.68
C LEU A 46 17.09 1.57 13.44
N PHE A 47 17.79 0.59 14.02
CA PHE A 47 17.42 -0.83 13.90
C PHE A 47 16.03 -1.10 14.48
N TRP A 48 15.78 -0.65 15.72
CA TRP A 48 14.50 -0.87 16.39
C TRP A 48 13.37 -0.05 15.77
N ALA A 49 13.61 1.21 15.41
CA ALA A 49 12.61 2.05 14.75
C ALA A 49 12.23 1.50 13.36
N GLY A 50 13.19 0.96 12.62
CA GLY A 50 12.93 0.29 11.34
C GLY A 50 12.13 -1.00 11.51
N PHE A 51 12.46 -1.81 12.53
CA PHE A 51 11.77 -3.06 12.83
C PHE A 51 10.31 -2.82 13.26
N THR A 52 10.05 -1.81 14.09
CA THR A 52 8.68 -1.44 14.49
C THR A 52 7.87 -0.80 13.35
N ALA A 53 8.53 -0.15 12.40
CA ALA A 53 7.89 0.41 11.21
C ALA A 53 7.49 -0.65 10.17
N LEU A 54 8.06 -1.86 10.19
CA LEU A 54 7.78 -2.91 9.20
C LEU A 54 6.29 -3.35 9.19
N PRO A 55 5.65 -3.68 10.33
CA PRO A 55 4.23 -4.03 10.34
C PRO A 55 3.34 -2.88 9.85
N ALA A 56 3.66 -1.63 10.22
CA ALA A 56 2.90 -0.45 9.79
C ALA A 56 2.96 -0.27 8.25
N ALA A 57 4.14 -0.44 7.66
CA ALA A 57 4.32 -0.42 6.21
C ALA A 57 3.60 -1.60 5.53
N ALA A 58 3.60 -2.79 6.14
CA ALA A 58 2.87 -3.95 5.61
C ALA A 58 1.35 -3.72 5.61
N THR A 59 0.79 -3.13 6.68
CA THR A 59 -0.62 -2.75 6.73
C THR A 59 -0.95 -1.70 5.67
N PHE A 60 -0.09 -0.70 5.49
CA PHE A 60 -0.27 0.32 4.45
C PHE A 60 -0.34 -0.29 3.04
N TRP A 61 0.58 -1.20 2.72
CA TRP A 61 0.58 -1.94 1.46
C TRP A 61 -0.70 -2.75 1.28
N PHE A 62 -1.16 -3.45 2.33
CA PHE A 62 -2.40 -4.21 2.29
C PHE A 62 -3.62 -3.31 2.01
N CYS A 63 -3.68 -2.13 2.64
CA CYS A 63 -4.71 -1.13 2.39
C CYS A 63 -4.71 -0.66 0.93
N LEU A 64 -3.55 -0.43 0.31
CA LEU A 64 -3.46 -0.06 -1.11
C LEU A 64 -4.04 -1.16 -2.02
N GLN A 65 -3.77 -2.43 -1.72
CA GLN A 65 -4.34 -3.53 -2.49
C GLN A 65 -5.87 -3.55 -2.39
N MET A 66 -6.41 -3.45 -1.18
CA MET A 66 -7.87 -3.44 -0.97
C MET A 66 -8.54 -2.22 -1.60
N PHE A 67 -7.90 -1.05 -1.54
CA PHE A 67 -8.40 0.15 -2.19
C PHE A 67 -8.51 0.00 -3.72
N LYS A 68 -7.55 -0.67 -4.36
CA LYS A 68 -7.60 -0.94 -5.80
C LYS A 68 -8.74 -1.91 -6.15
N VAL A 69 -8.97 -2.92 -5.30
CA VAL A 69 -10.07 -3.88 -5.47
C VAL A 69 -11.42 -3.17 -5.37
N THR A 70 -11.61 -2.28 -4.40
CA THR A 70 -12.88 -1.54 -4.25
C THR A 70 -13.12 -0.56 -5.39
N LEU A 71 -12.10 0.18 -5.84
CA LEU A 71 -12.22 1.06 -7.00
C LEU A 71 -12.56 0.30 -8.29
N ALA A 72 -11.97 -0.88 -8.49
CA ALA A 72 -12.31 -1.72 -9.63
C ALA A 72 -13.78 -2.18 -9.56
N HIS A 73 -14.26 -2.57 -8.37
CA HIS A 73 -15.64 -2.95 -8.17
C HIS A 73 -16.61 -1.79 -8.41
N GLN A 74 -16.33 -0.59 -7.89
CA GLN A 74 -17.16 0.60 -8.12
C GLN A 74 -17.23 1.00 -9.60
N LYS A 75 -16.12 0.86 -10.34
CA LYS A 75 -16.11 1.12 -11.78
C LYS A 75 -17.03 0.14 -12.54
N LYS A 76 -17.03 -1.13 -12.16
CA LYS A 76 -17.92 -2.15 -12.76
C LYS A 76 -19.40 -1.80 -12.54
N LEU A 77 -19.77 -1.49 -11.30
CA LEU A 77 -21.15 -1.10 -10.97
C LEU A 77 -21.61 0.15 -11.72
N LYS A 78 -20.71 1.11 -11.98
CA LYS A 78 -21.02 2.31 -12.77
C LYS A 78 -21.29 1.98 -14.24
N GLN A 79 -20.48 1.10 -14.84
CA GLN A 79 -20.66 0.65 -16.23
C GLN A 79 -21.97 -0.13 -16.42
N GLU A 80 -22.27 -1.06 -15.51
CA GLU A 80 -23.53 -1.82 -15.53
C GLU A 80 -24.77 -0.91 -15.41
N LYS A 81 -24.66 0.21 -14.66
CA LYS A 81 -25.74 1.20 -14.57
C LYS A 81 -25.91 2.01 -15.86
N GLU A 82 -24.82 2.30 -16.56
CA GLU A 82 -24.83 3.03 -17.84
C GLU A 82 -25.35 2.17 -19.00
N GLU A 83 -25.16 0.84 -18.98
CA GLU A 83 -25.70 -0.08 -19.99
C GLU A 83 -27.20 -0.36 -19.83
N ASN A 84 -27.76 -0.22 -18.63
CA ASN A 84 -29.17 -0.48 -18.31
C ASN A 84 -30.07 0.76 -18.43
N ASN A 85 -29.56 1.90 -18.90
CA ASN A 85 -30.26 3.19 -18.91
C ASN A 85 -30.18 3.86 -20.29
#